data_AF-A0AB32TQW1-F1
#
_entry.id   AF-A0AB32TQW1-F1
#
_cell.length_a   1.000
_cell.length_b   1.000
_cell.length_c   1.000
_cell.angle_alpha   90.00
_cell.angle_beta   90.00
_cell.angle_gamma   90.00
#
_symmetry.space_group_name_H-M   'P 1'
#
loop_
_entity.id
_entity.type
_entity.pdbx_description
1 polymer ?
#
loop_
_entity_poly.entity_id
_entity_poly.type
_entity_poly.pdbx_seq_one_letter_code
_entity_poly.pdbx_strand_id
1 'polypeptide(L)'
;MGLVKHKLYRFIACAAIIASLIVFYLKLQSISKGSAQMIEADVLLRGADPEEPIMAHPPAKDSDITLQDWLKEVVKSDKGIKLDFKSLAAVSQSMSLLEEVRDQLKGPVWINADILPGPGGTATPVDPHVFLQEVAQRSENDVLSLGWTTGWTEDVDNPGYSWEMVHQMEELCRPLKQPVTFPVRASLLPMSFPQFQWLLEQSDRYSLTVWTGKDDALNVNDLMPYRKNLGKRRIYYDLLESQIKQFKALAGYD
;
A
#
# COMPACT_ATOMS: atom_id res chain seq x y z
N MET A 1 -26.91 28.51 -48.81
CA MET A 1 -26.20 28.55 -47.50
C MET A 1 -27.24 28.88 -46.45
N GLY A 2 -27.86 27.89 -45.82
CA GLY A 2 -27.32 27.15 -44.66
C GLY A 2 -27.92 27.82 -43.42
N LEU A 3 -28.90 27.22 -42.72
CA LEU A 3 -28.68 26.22 -41.69
C LEU A 3 -29.92 25.31 -41.57
N VAL A 4 -29.71 24.00 -41.73
CA VAL A 4 -30.67 22.97 -41.34
C VAL A 4 -30.41 22.60 -39.89
N LYS A 5 -31.47 22.65 -39.07
CA LYS A 5 -31.52 22.11 -37.71
C LYS A 5 -31.15 20.62 -37.72
N HIS A 6 -30.07 20.24 -37.03
CA HIS A 6 -29.82 18.85 -36.60
C HIS A 6 -29.75 18.84 -35.07
N LYS A 7 -30.84 18.41 -34.43
CA LYS A 7 -30.99 17.10 -33.78
C LYS A 7 -30.03 16.91 -32.59
N LEU A 8 -30.61 17.23 -31.44
CA LEU A 8 -30.46 16.57 -30.15
C LEU A 8 -29.96 15.12 -30.29
N TYR A 9 -28.65 14.89 -30.19
CA TYR A 9 -28.12 13.54 -29.94
C TYR A 9 -28.24 13.25 -28.45
N ARG A 10 -29.36 12.61 -28.08
CA ARG A 10 -29.35 11.60 -27.04
C ARG A 10 -28.31 10.54 -27.44
N PHE A 11 -27.13 10.60 -26.85
CA PHE A 11 -26.37 9.39 -26.58
C PHE A 11 -26.32 9.22 -25.07
N ILE A 12 -27.10 8.26 -24.63
CA ILE A 12 -26.87 7.53 -23.38
C ILE A 12 -25.50 6.86 -23.57
N ALA A 13 -24.42 7.58 -23.28
CA ALA A 13 -23.11 6.96 -23.11
C ALA A 13 -23.11 6.40 -21.67
N CYS A 14 -22.99 5.09 -21.56
CA CYS A 14 -22.97 4.31 -20.33
C CYS A 14 -22.27 5.05 -19.18
N ALA A 15 -22.98 5.27 -18.07
CA ALA A 15 -22.44 5.83 -16.84
C ALA A 15 -21.22 5.05 -16.29
N ALA A 16 -20.99 3.81 -16.74
CA ALA A 16 -19.80 3.02 -16.44
C ALA A 16 -18.52 3.56 -17.12
N ILE A 17 -18.58 4.01 -18.38
CA ILE A 17 -17.39 4.47 -19.13
C ILE A 17 -16.88 5.81 -18.58
N ILE A 18 -17.79 6.67 -18.12
CA ILE A 18 -17.44 7.98 -17.54
C ILE A 18 -16.84 7.81 -16.13
N ALA A 19 -17.32 6.85 -15.33
CA ALA A 19 -16.74 6.57 -14.02
C ALA A 19 -15.30 6.04 -14.12
N SER A 20 -15.03 5.11 -15.04
CA SER A 20 -13.68 4.56 -15.25
C SER A 20 -12.66 5.59 -15.73
N LEU A 21 -13.03 6.43 -16.71
CA LEU A 21 -12.14 7.50 -17.20
C LEU A 21 -11.85 8.56 -16.13
N ILE A 22 -12.83 8.85 -15.26
CA ILE A 22 -12.63 9.77 -14.13
C ILE A 22 -11.71 9.16 -13.08
N VAL A 23 -11.88 7.87 -12.73
CA VAL A 23 -10.99 7.18 -11.79
C VAL A 23 -9.56 7.12 -12.33
N PHE A 24 -9.39 6.76 -13.60
CA PHE A 24 -8.08 6.79 -14.28
C PHE A 24 -7.46 8.19 -14.25
N TYR A 25 -8.21 9.22 -14.66
CA TYR A 25 -7.71 10.60 -14.69
C TYR A 25 -7.34 11.13 -13.30
N LEU A 26 -8.16 10.85 -12.27
CA LEU A 26 -7.86 11.25 -10.89
C LEU A 26 -6.62 10.52 -10.35
N LYS A 27 -6.48 9.22 -10.65
CA LYS A 27 -5.33 8.41 -10.22
C LYS A 27 -4.05 8.77 -10.98
N LEU A 28 -4.14 9.34 -12.19
CA LEU A 28 -3.01 9.94 -12.93
C LEU A 28 -2.68 11.38 -12.48
N GLN A 29 -3.69 12.17 -12.09
CA GLN A 29 -3.47 13.52 -11.55
C GLN A 29 -2.73 13.46 -10.21
N SER A 30 -2.99 12.47 -9.36
CA SER A 30 -2.23 12.28 -8.12
C SER A 30 -0.74 12.01 -8.38
N ILE A 31 -0.40 11.35 -9.49
CA ILE A 31 0.99 11.11 -9.93
C ILE A 31 1.74 12.40 -10.23
N SER A 32 1.06 13.41 -10.81
CA SER A 32 1.73 14.62 -11.30
C SER A 32 1.55 15.86 -10.42
N LYS A 33 0.50 15.95 -9.61
CA LYS A 33 0.12 17.20 -8.91
C LYS A 33 0.00 17.08 -7.38
N GLY A 34 0.05 15.87 -6.83
CA GLY A 34 -0.08 15.66 -5.38
C GLY A 34 1.20 15.99 -4.61
N SER A 35 1.06 16.39 -3.34
CA SER A 35 2.18 16.53 -2.38
C SER A 35 2.70 15.18 -1.85
N ALA A 36 1.99 14.08 -2.17
CA ALA A 36 2.38 12.73 -1.77
C ALA A 36 3.74 12.34 -2.34
N GLN A 37 4.59 11.72 -1.52
CA GLN A 37 5.93 11.28 -1.91
C GLN A 37 5.92 9.88 -2.55
N MET A 38 4.94 9.07 -2.16
CA MET A 38 4.72 7.71 -2.65
C MET A 38 3.36 7.63 -3.34
N ILE A 39 3.24 6.72 -4.32
CA ILE A 39 1.98 6.38 -4.97
C ILE A 39 1.79 4.88 -4.88
N GLU A 40 0.59 4.45 -4.52
CA GLU A 40 0.25 3.05 -4.37
C GLU A 40 -0.59 2.52 -5.54
N ALA A 41 -0.30 1.28 -5.91
CA ALA A 41 -1.07 0.49 -6.85
C ALA A 41 -1.46 -0.84 -6.21
N ASP A 42 -2.75 -1.04 -5.93
CA ASP A 42 -3.28 -2.37 -5.64
C ASP A 42 -3.22 -3.22 -6.91
N VAL A 43 -2.50 -4.34 -6.86
CA VAL A 43 -2.24 -5.18 -8.02
C VAL A 43 -3.00 -6.49 -7.93
N LEU A 44 -3.77 -6.78 -8.97
CA LEU A 44 -4.47 -8.05 -9.19
C LEU A 44 -4.17 -8.55 -10.61
N LEU A 45 -4.28 -9.86 -10.81
CA LEU A 45 -4.25 -10.44 -12.15
C LEU A 45 -5.68 -10.46 -12.69
N ARG A 46 -5.89 -9.91 -13.90
CA ARG A 46 -7.19 -9.92 -14.57
C ARG A 46 -7.63 -11.38 -14.76
N GLY A 47 -8.80 -11.73 -14.26
CA GLY A 47 -9.33 -13.11 -14.35
C GLY A 47 -9.95 -13.48 -15.71
N ALA A 48 -9.68 -12.69 -16.76
CA ALA A 48 -10.20 -12.87 -18.11
C ALA A 48 -9.15 -12.46 -19.14
N ASP A 49 -9.28 -12.94 -20.38
CA ASP A 49 -8.34 -12.65 -21.47
C ASP A 49 -8.38 -11.15 -21.87
N PRO A 50 -7.23 -10.46 -21.96
CA PRO A 50 -5.88 -10.95 -21.64
C PRO A 50 -5.64 -11.04 -20.13
N GLU A 51 -5.05 -12.16 -19.70
CA GLU A 51 -4.62 -12.35 -18.31
C GLU A 51 -3.39 -11.48 -18.03
N GLU A 52 -3.60 -10.32 -17.40
CA GLU A 52 -2.57 -9.32 -17.18
C GLU A 52 -2.72 -8.60 -15.82
N PRO A 53 -1.62 -8.07 -15.24
CA PRO A 53 -1.68 -7.27 -14.02
C PRO A 53 -2.41 -5.95 -14.25
N ILE A 54 -3.35 -5.67 -13.36
CA ILE A 54 -4.22 -4.50 -13.38
C ILE A 54 -4.25 -3.82 -12.02
N MET A 55 -4.54 -2.52 -12.02
CA MET A 55 -4.74 -1.76 -10.78
C MET A 55 -6.17 -1.91 -10.27
N ALA A 56 -6.39 -2.81 -9.32
CA ALA A 56 -7.70 -3.06 -8.73
C ALA A 56 -7.59 -3.42 -7.24
N HIS A 57 -8.51 -2.89 -6.44
CA HIS A 57 -8.64 -3.22 -5.02
C HIS A 57 -9.93 -4.03 -4.80
N PRO A 58 -9.89 -5.18 -4.09
CA PRO A 58 -11.08 -5.95 -3.77
C PRO A 58 -12.20 -5.11 -3.13
N PRO A 59 -13.49 -5.37 -3.44
CA PRO A 59 -14.00 -6.52 -4.20
C PRO A 59 -13.94 -6.34 -5.72
N ALA A 60 -13.40 -5.23 -6.24
CA ALA A 60 -13.18 -5.09 -7.68
C ALA A 60 -12.15 -6.12 -8.15
N LYS A 61 -12.45 -6.80 -9.25
CA LYS A 61 -11.60 -7.84 -9.86
C LYS A 61 -11.12 -7.48 -11.26
N ASP A 62 -11.49 -6.28 -11.72
CA ASP A 62 -11.15 -5.78 -13.05
C ASP A 62 -10.93 -4.26 -13.01
N SER A 63 -10.19 -3.75 -13.97
CA SER A 63 -9.85 -2.33 -14.11
C SER A 63 -9.44 -2.02 -15.54
N ASP A 64 -9.79 -0.81 -16.00
CA ASP A 64 -9.33 -0.28 -17.28
C ASP A 64 -7.85 0.18 -17.24
N ILE A 65 -7.20 0.08 -16.07
CA ILE A 65 -5.83 0.50 -15.85
C ILE A 65 -4.95 -0.74 -15.69
N THR A 66 -4.16 -1.05 -16.71
CA THR A 66 -3.12 -2.07 -16.61
C THR A 66 -1.96 -1.54 -15.74
N LEU A 67 -1.26 -2.45 -15.06
CA LEU A 67 -0.04 -2.07 -14.33
C LEU A 67 1.01 -1.51 -15.29
N GLN A 68 1.09 -2.06 -16.51
CA GLN A 68 2.04 -1.60 -17.52
C GLN A 68 1.81 -0.13 -17.90
N ASP A 69 0.56 0.26 -18.15
CA ASP A 69 0.24 1.65 -18.50
C ASP A 69 0.43 2.59 -17.32
N TRP A 70 0.11 2.13 -16.10
CA TRP A 70 0.41 2.91 -14.90
C TRP A 70 1.92 3.14 -14.72
N LEU A 71 2.75 2.11 -14.89
CA LEU A 71 4.21 2.22 -14.81
C LEU A 71 4.76 3.22 -15.85
N LYS A 72 4.24 3.21 -17.10
CA LYS A 72 4.61 4.19 -18.13
C LYS A 72 4.32 5.63 -17.73
N GLU A 73 3.31 5.88 -16.90
CA GLU A 73 3.02 7.22 -16.39
C GLU A 73 3.87 7.57 -15.17
N VAL A 74 4.10 6.63 -14.26
CA VAL A 74 4.92 6.83 -13.06
C VAL A 74 6.35 7.23 -13.40
N VAL A 75 6.99 6.61 -14.40
CA VAL A 75 8.39 6.91 -14.78
C VAL A 75 8.59 8.37 -15.19
N LYS A 76 7.51 9.09 -15.53
CA LYS A 76 7.55 10.52 -15.85
C LYS A 76 7.61 11.42 -14.60
N SER A 77 7.32 10.86 -13.42
CA SER A 77 7.32 11.56 -12.13
C SER A 77 8.63 11.36 -11.36
N ASP A 78 8.74 12.03 -10.21
CA ASP A 78 9.81 11.88 -9.21
C ASP A 78 9.35 11.13 -7.95
N LYS A 79 8.12 10.57 -7.97
CA LYS A 79 7.51 9.90 -6.82
C LYS A 79 8.04 8.48 -6.67
N GLY A 80 8.09 8.00 -5.44
CA GLY A 80 8.25 6.58 -5.18
C GLY A 80 6.95 5.82 -5.42
N ILE A 81 7.06 4.50 -5.57
CA ILE A 81 5.91 3.62 -5.81
C ILE A 81 5.81 2.52 -4.77
N LYS A 82 4.57 2.09 -4.51
CA LYS A 82 4.24 0.93 -3.71
C LYS A 82 3.33 0.02 -4.52
N LEU A 83 3.80 -1.17 -4.86
CA LEU A 83 2.99 -2.22 -5.50
C LEU A 83 2.40 -3.10 -4.41
N ASP A 84 1.09 -3.03 -4.21
CA ASP A 84 0.38 -3.78 -3.19
C ASP A 84 -0.31 -5.02 -3.77
N PHE A 85 0.35 -6.17 -3.60
CA PHE A 85 -0.13 -7.45 -4.10
C PHE A 85 -1.20 -8.04 -3.18
N LYS A 86 -2.40 -8.20 -3.73
CA LYS A 86 -3.52 -8.85 -3.02
C LYS A 86 -3.58 -10.37 -3.28
N SER A 87 -2.80 -10.88 -4.22
CA SER A 87 -2.69 -12.31 -4.51
C SER A 87 -1.35 -12.64 -5.19
N LEU A 88 -0.95 -13.92 -5.11
CA LEU A 88 0.27 -14.42 -5.76
C LEU A 88 0.21 -14.36 -7.29
N ALA A 89 -0.98 -14.47 -7.86
CA ALA A 89 -1.18 -14.66 -9.30
C ALA A 89 -0.55 -13.52 -10.12
N ALA A 90 -0.58 -12.29 -9.61
CA ALA A 90 -0.04 -11.13 -10.31
C ALA A 90 1.47 -10.92 -10.12
N VAL A 91 2.09 -11.57 -9.13
CA VAL A 91 3.44 -11.22 -8.64
C VAL A 91 4.47 -11.36 -9.77
N SER A 92 4.57 -12.54 -10.38
CA SER A 92 5.64 -12.84 -11.33
C SER A 92 5.61 -11.90 -12.55
N GLN A 93 4.44 -11.72 -13.17
CA GLN A 93 4.27 -10.83 -14.33
C GLN A 93 4.46 -9.35 -13.97
N SER A 94 3.97 -8.92 -12.80
CA SER A 94 4.13 -7.53 -12.35
C SER A 94 5.59 -7.17 -12.07
N MET A 95 6.33 -8.11 -11.48
CA MET A 95 7.76 -7.93 -11.25
C MET A 95 8.54 -7.85 -12.57
N SER A 96 8.11 -8.57 -13.63
CA SER A 96 8.73 -8.45 -14.97
C SER A 96 8.47 -7.10 -15.60
N LEU A 97 7.23 -6.60 -15.52
CA LEU A 97 6.90 -5.25 -15.98
C LEU A 97 7.68 -4.17 -15.21
N LEU A 98 7.85 -4.36 -13.91
CA LEU A 98 8.62 -3.44 -13.07
C LEU A 98 10.10 -3.42 -13.46
N GLU A 99 10.71 -4.57 -13.74
CA GLU A 99 12.11 -4.65 -14.18
C GLU A 99 12.38 -3.87 -15.48
N GLU A 100 11.45 -3.91 -16.44
CA GLU A 100 11.58 -3.19 -17.72
C GLU A 100 11.69 -1.66 -17.56
N VAL A 101 11.11 -1.12 -16.49
CA VAL A 101 11.05 0.33 -16.25
C VAL A 101 11.90 0.78 -15.06
N ARG A 102 12.51 -0.16 -14.32
CA ARG A 102 13.14 0.07 -13.02
C ARG A 102 14.19 1.18 -13.05
N ASP A 103 15.07 1.16 -14.05
CA ASP A 103 16.14 2.14 -14.21
C ASP A 103 15.63 3.56 -14.58
N GLN A 104 14.36 3.67 -14.97
CA GLN A 104 13.72 4.94 -15.30
C GLN A 104 13.02 5.56 -14.09
N LEU A 105 12.78 4.78 -13.03
CA LEU A 105 12.16 5.26 -11.80
C LEU A 105 13.13 6.12 -11.00
N LYS A 106 12.68 7.30 -10.58
CA LYS A 106 13.49 8.25 -9.80
C LYS A 106 13.30 8.11 -8.29
N GLY A 107 12.15 7.61 -7.87
CA GLY A 107 11.79 7.38 -6.47
C GLY A 107 11.99 5.93 -6.04
N PRO A 108 11.88 5.64 -4.73
CA PRO A 108 12.02 4.29 -4.21
C PRO A 108 10.86 3.39 -4.66
N VAL A 109 11.14 2.09 -4.75
CA VAL A 109 10.15 1.06 -5.06
C VAL A 109 9.88 0.23 -3.80
N TRP A 110 8.60 0.09 -3.47
CA TRP A 110 8.11 -0.70 -2.35
C TRP A 110 7.28 -1.85 -2.87
N ILE A 111 7.58 -3.06 -2.42
CA ILE A 111 6.86 -4.28 -2.77
C ILE A 111 6.07 -4.72 -1.55
N ASN A 112 4.75 -4.59 -1.61
CA ASN A 112 3.85 -4.77 -0.47
C ASN A 112 2.99 -6.03 -0.62
N ALA A 113 2.81 -6.74 0.50
CA ALA A 113 1.77 -7.74 0.66
C ALA A 113 1.47 -7.97 2.13
N ASP A 114 0.22 -8.32 2.43
CA ASP A 114 -0.16 -8.90 3.72
C ASP A 114 0.10 -10.41 3.68
N ILE A 115 1.18 -10.84 4.35
CA ILE A 115 1.70 -12.22 4.27
C ILE A 115 1.44 -13.06 5.53
N LEU A 116 0.93 -12.43 6.59
CA LEU A 116 0.55 -13.09 7.84
C LEU A 116 -0.86 -12.69 8.28
N PRO A 117 -1.56 -13.53 9.06
CA PRO A 117 -2.82 -13.14 9.68
C PRO A 117 -2.58 -12.18 10.85
N GLY A 118 -3.36 -11.12 10.94
CA GLY A 118 -3.26 -10.10 11.99
C GLY A 118 -4.55 -9.88 12.76
N PRO A 119 -4.57 -8.89 13.68
CA PRO A 119 -5.71 -8.63 14.53
C PRO A 119 -6.94 -8.23 13.71
N GLY A 120 -8.07 -8.90 13.96
CA GLY A 120 -9.34 -8.66 13.27
C GLY A 120 -9.35 -8.99 11.78
N GLY A 121 -8.26 -9.49 11.20
CA GLY A 121 -8.15 -9.81 9.78
C GLY A 121 -9.01 -11.02 9.39
N THR A 122 -9.82 -10.88 8.36
CA THR A 122 -10.64 -11.97 7.79
C THR A 122 -10.20 -12.39 6.40
N ALA A 123 -9.36 -11.58 5.74
CA ALA A 123 -8.79 -11.92 4.46
C ALA A 123 -7.72 -13.01 4.60
N THR A 124 -7.66 -13.90 3.62
CA THR A 124 -6.58 -14.88 3.50
C THR A 124 -5.28 -14.14 3.14
N PRO A 125 -4.21 -14.26 3.95
CA PRO A 125 -2.92 -13.69 3.61
C PRO A 125 -2.34 -14.31 2.34
N VAL A 126 -1.46 -13.57 1.68
CA VAL A 126 -0.60 -14.10 0.61
C VAL A 126 0.38 -15.11 1.23
N ASP A 127 0.64 -16.24 0.56
CA ASP A 127 1.60 -17.22 1.09
C ASP A 127 3.00 -16.57 1.23
N PRO A 128 3.57 -16.52 2.44
CA PRO A 128 4.81 -15.79 2.69
C PRO A 128 6.00 -16.42 1.97
N HIS A 129 6.08 -17.74 1.86
CA HIS A 129 7.24 -18.41 1.29
C HIS A 129 7.26 -18.26 -0.22
N VAL A 130 6.12 -18.47 -0.89
CA VAL A 130 6.01 -18.28 -2.34
C VAL A 130 6.23 -16.82 -2.69
N PHE A 131 5.60 -15.89 -1.97
CA PHE A 131 5.78 -14.46 -2.22
C PHE A 131 7.25 -14.04 -2.10
N LEU A 132 7.89 -14.33 -0.95
CA LEU A 132 9.28 -13.93 -0.72
C LEU A 132 10.26 -14.60 -1.68
N GLN A 133 10.02 -15.86 -2.07
CA GLN A 133 10.84 -16.53 -3.08
C GLN A 133 10.78 -15.80 -4.43
N GLU A 134 9.60 -15.38 -4.86
CA GLU A 134 9.40 -14.66 -6.13
C GLU A 134 9.97 -13.23 -6.09
N VAL A 135 9.78 -12.50 -4.99
CA VAL A 135 10.17 -11.08 -4.93
C VAL A 135 11.62 -10.87 -4.50
N ALA A 136 12.17 -11.66 -3.58
CA ALA A 136 13.43 -11.32 -2.93
C ALA A 136 14.63 -11.34 -3.89
N GLN A 137 14.60 -12.18 -4.93
CA GLN A 137 15.68 -12.23 -5.92
C GLN A 137 15.66 -11.02 -6.88
N ARG A 138 14.50 -10.38 -7.04
CA ARG A 138 14.24 -9.32 -8.03
C ARG A 138 14.17 -7.92 -7.41
N SER A 139 14.37 -7.84 -6.09
CA SER A 139 14.08 -6.67 -5.27
C SER A 139 15.28 -6.24 -4.42
N GLU A 140 16.52 -6.48 -4.87
CA GLU A 140 17.73 -6.19 -4.07
C GLU A 140 17.83 -4.72 -3.63
N ASN A 141 17.33 -3.79 -4.45
CA ASN A 141 17.32 -2.34 -4.18
C ASN A 141 15.95 -1.79 -3.74
N ASP A 142 14.97 -2.67 -3.51
CA ASP A 142 13.62 -2.25 -3.12
C ASP A 142 13.40 -2.38 -1.61
N VAL A 143 12.35 -1.74 -1.12
CA VAL A 143 11.85 -1.93 0.24
C VAL A 143 10.76 -2.99 0.21
N LEU A 144 10.86 -4.02 1.05
CA LEU A 144 9.78 -4.97 1.26
C LEU A 144 8.83 -4.41 2.32
N SER A 145 7.55 -4.25 1.97
CA SER A 145 6.50 -3.76 2.86
C SER A 145 5.61 -4.94 3.28
N LEU A 146 5.99 -5.62 4.36
CA LEU A 146 5.44 -6.94 4.71
C LEU A 146 4.46 -6.82 5.87
N GLY A 147 3.17 -7.01 5.58
CA GLY A 147 2.07 -6.73 6.49
C GLY A 147 1.39 -7.95 7.06
N TRP A 148 0.39 -7.64 7.89
CA TRP A 148 -0.60 -8.60 8.34
C TRP A 148 -1.97 -8.22 7.81
N THR A 149 -2.80 -9.21 7.49
CA THR A 149 -4.22 -8.93 7.24
C THR A 149 -4.84 -8.40 8.52
N THR A 150 -5.51 -7.25 8.44
CA THR A 150 -6.11 -6.61 9.62
C THR A 150 -7.54 -6.20 9.33
N GLY A 151 -8.36 -6.22 10.38
CA GLY A 151 -9.71 -5.68 10.36
C GLY A 151 -9.91 -4.75 11.53
N TRP A 152 -10.80 -3.78 11.36
CA TRP A 152 -11.22 -2.89 12.41
C TRP A 152 -12.74 -2.80 12.41
N THR A 153 -13.31 -2.87 13.60
CA THR A 153 -14.74 -2.70 13.86
C THR A 153 -14.90 -1.93 15.16
N GLU A 154 -15.81 -0.96 15.16
CA GLU A 154 -16.20 -0.24 16.36
C GLU A 154 -16.74 -1.23 17.42
N ASP A 155 -16.46 -0.98 18.70
CA ASP A 155 -16.95 -1.77 19.85
C ASP A 155 -16.46 -3.22 20.00
N VAL A 156 -15.44 -3.65 19.26
CA VAL A 156 -14.77 -4.94 19.47
C VAL A 156 -13.47 -4.74 20.26
N ASP A 157 -13.21 -5.63 21.23
CA ASP A 157 -11.94 -5.67 21.95
C ASP A 157 -10.79 -5.72 20.94
N ASN A 158 -9.90 -4.73 21.03
CA ASN A 158 -8.78 -4.56 20.14
C ASN A 158 -7.49 -5.02 20.85
N PRO A 159 -7.08 -6.29 20.67
CA PRO A 159 -5.89 -6.80 21.36
C PRO A 159 -4.59 -6.24 20.81
N GLY A 160 -4.64 -5.51 19.67
CA GLY A 160 -3.46 -5.16 18.91
C GLY A 160 -2.69 -6.39 18.41
N TYR A 161 -1.47 -6.14 17.94
CA TYR A 161 -0.51 -7.15 17.51
C TYR A 161 0.11 -7.87 18.70
N SER A 162 0.07 -9.21 18.67
CA SER A 162 0.61 -10.06 19.74
C SER A 162 2.12 -10.31 19.59
N TRP A 163 2.74 -10.84 20.64
CA TRP A 163 4.13 -11.31 20.60
C TRP A 163 4.35 -12.40 19.55
N GLU A 164 3.41 -13.34 19.43
CA GLU A 164 3.47 -14.39 18.41
C GLU A 164 3.50 -13.80 16.99
N MET A 165 2.66 -12.80 16.72
CA MET A 165 2.61 -12.14 15.40
C MET A 165 3.94 -11.50 15.02
N VAL A 166 4.58 -10.76 15.93
CA VAL A 166 5.86 -10.11 15.63
C VAL A 166 7.03 -11.09 15.57
N HIS A 167 7.00 -12.18 16.35
CA HIS A 167 8.00 -13.25 16.25
C HIS A 167 7.92 -13.98 14.91
N GLN A 168 6.72 -14.33 14.44
CA GLN A 168 6.52 -14.96 13.13
C GLN A 168 7.01 -14.06 11.99
N MET A 169 6.70 -12.76 12.05
CA MET A 169 7.18 -11.81 11.05
C MET A 169 8.70 -11.68 11.07
N GLU A 170 9.31 -11.61 12.26
CA GLU A 170 10.76 -11.56 12.41
C GLU A 170 11.44 -12.79 11.79
N GLU A 171 10.92 -14.00 12.05
CA GLU A 171 11.46 -15.24 11.53
C GLU A 171 11.50 -15.25 9.99
N LEU A 172 10.42 -14.80 9.35
CA LEU A 172 10.33 -14.64 7.90
C LEU A 172 11.29 -13.58 7.35
N CYS A 173 11.50 -12.49 8.10
CA CYS A 173 12.29 -11.36 7.64
C CYS A 173 13.80 -11.49 7.91
N ARG A 174 14.18 -12.29 8.90
CA ARG A 174 15.58 -12.51 9.32
C ARG A 174 16.52 -12.86 8.15
N PRO A 175 16.19 -13.77 7.22
CA PRO A 175 17.09 -14.12 6.12
C PRO A 175 17.14 -13.07 5.00
N LEU A 176 16.21 -12.11 4.98
CA LEU A 176 16.13 -11.09 3.93
C LEU A 176 17.30 -10.12 4.05
N LYS A 177 17.70 -9.50 2.94
CA LYS A 177 18.79 -8.50 2.89
C LYS A 177 18.27 -7.08 2.67
N GLN A 178 17.09 -6.98 2.08
CA GLN A 178 16.39 -5.74 1.77
C GLN A 178 16.03 -4.95 3.03
N PRO A 179 15.89 -3.62 2.94
CA PRO A 179 15.09 -2.88 3.92
C PRO A 179 13.68 -3.48 4.02
N VAL A 180 13.17 -3.60 5.24
CA VAL A 180 11.80 -4.10 5.48
C VAL A 180 11.03 -3.08 6.29
N THR A 181 9.88 -2.67 5.79
CA THR A 181 8.93 -1.86 6.56
C THR A 181 7.68 -2.69 6.87
N PHE A 182 7.16 -2.55 8.08
CA PHE A 182 5.97 -3.26 8.50
C PHE A 182 4.77 -2.30 8.45
N PRO A 183 3.84 -2.44 7.49
CA PRO A 183 2.61 -1.68 7.46
C PRO A 183 1.73 -2.11 8.64
N VAL A 184 1.47 -1.17 9.55
CA VAL A 184 0.73 -1.40 10.78
C VAL A 184 -0.45 -0.44 10.88
N ARG A 185 -1.63 -0.97 11.18
CA ARG A 185 -2.86 -0.19 11.26
C ARG A 185 -2.86 0.63 12.56
N ALA A 186 -2.99 1.95 12.44
CA ALA A 186 -2.85 2.90 13.53
C ALA A 186 -3.80 2.63 14.70
N SER A 187 -5.04 2.21 14.41
CA SER A 187 -6.04 1.89 15.43
C SER A 187 -5.68 0.70 16.31
N LEU A 188 -4.76 -0.17 15.88
CA LEU A 188 -4.31 -1.37 16.62
C LEU A 188 -3.03 -1.12 17.45
N LEU A 189 -2.38 0.03 17.28
CA LEU A 189 -1.11 0.34 17.92
C LEU A 189 -1.13 0.62 19.43
N PRO A 190 -2.22 1.11 20.07
CA PRO A 190 -2.19 1.45 21.49
C PRO A 190 -1.71 0.30 22.40
N MET A 191 -1.96 -0.95 22.00
CA MET A 191 -1.66 -2.15 22.79
C MET A 191 -0.36 -2.85 22.40
N SER A 192 0.37 -2.35 21.39
CA SER A 192 1.43 -3.13 20.72
C SER A 192 2.82 -2.49 20.71
N PHE A 193 3.02 -1.41 21.48
CA PHE A 193 4.30 -0.70 21.46
C PHE A 193 5.50 -1.59 21.86
N PRO A 194 5.45 -2.39 22.95
CA PRO A 194 6.55 -3.28 23.30
C PRO A 194 6.93 -4.28 22.20
N GLN A 195 5.93 -4.83 21.51
CA GLN A 195 6.09 -5.82 20.45
C GLN A 195 6.81 -5.20 19.25
N PHE A 196 6.38 -4.01 18.83
CA PHE A 196 7.01 -3.33 17.70
C PHE A 196 8.37 -2.73 18.06
N GLN A 197 8.56 -2.25 19.29
CA GLN A 197 9.87 -1.84 19.76
C GLN A 197 10.85 -3.01 19.66
N TRP A 198 10.49 -4.18 20.21
CA TRP A 198 11.30 -5.38 20.11
C TRP A 198 11.57 -5.79 18.67
N LEU A 199 10.55 -5.78 17.79
CA LEU A 199 10.70 -6.17 16.38
C LEU A 199 11.74 -5.28 15.70
N LEU A 200 11.68 -3.96 15.91
CA LEU A 200 12.65 -3.03 15.36
C LEU A 200 14.06 -3.19 15.96
N GLU A 201 14.20 -3.69 17.19
CA GLU A 201 15.53 -3.94 17.77
C GLU A 201 16.27 -5.11 17.09
N GLN A 202 15.58 -5.96 16.33
CA GLN A 202 16.18 -7.15 15.70
C GLN A 202 17.06 -6.82 14.48
N SER A 203 16.83 -5.68 13.84
CA SER A 203 17.59 -5.26 12.65
C SER A 203 17.45 -3.77 12.40
N ASP A 204 18.53 -3.10 12.01
CA ASP A 204 18.53 -1.69 11.60
C ASP A 204 17.81 -1.45 10.26
N ARG A 205 17.64 -2.52 9.46
CA ARG A 205 16.87 -2.54 8.21
C ARG A 205 15.36 -2.43 8.42
N TYR A 206 14.89 -2.61 9.65
CA TYR A 206 13.47 -2.66 9.96
C TYR A 206 12.89 -1.27 10.30
N SER A 207 11.71 -0.97 9.76
CA SER A 207 10.91 0.21 10.05
C SER A 207 9.42 -0.11 10.16
N LEU A 208 8.61 0.85 10.62
CA LEU A 208 7.15 0.78 10.58
C LEU A 208 6.58 1.76 9.56
N THR A 209 5.51 1.37 8.89
CA THR A 209 4.64 2.27 8.12
C THR A 209 3.27 2.28 8.77
N VAL A 210 2.97 3.33 9.53
CA VAL A 210 1.69 3.46 10.24
C VAL A 210 0.63 3.98 9.28
N TRP A 211 -0.44 3.21 9.06
CA TRP A 211 -1.51 3.56 8.12
C TRP A 211 -2.90 3.55 8.78
N THR A 212 -3.88 4.17 8.13
CA THR A 212 -5.27 4.21 8.58
C THR A 212 -6.23 3.85 7.45
N GLY A 213 -7.22 3.01 7.75
CA GLY A 213 -8.38 2.84 6.88
C GLY A 213 -9.26 4.09 6.86
N LYS A 214 -10.13 4.20 5.84
CA LYS A 214 -11.09 5.30 5.71
C LYS A 214 -12.05 5.38 6.91
N ASP A 215 -12.44 4.23 7.44
CA ASP A 215 -13.43 4.10 8.50
C ASP A 215 -12.79 3.88 9.88
N ASP A 216 -11.45 3.87 9.98
CA ASP A 216 -10.75 3.63 11.23
C ASP A 216 -10.87 4.84 12.16
N ALA A 217 -11.27 4.61 13.40
CA ALA A 217 -11.12 5.60 14.46
C ALA A 217 -9.66 5.65 14.95
N LEU A 218 -9.06 6.84 14.91
CA LEU A 218 -7.69 7.08 15.39
C LEU A 218 -7.65 8.22 16.40
N ASN A 219 -7.19 7.91 17.61
CA ASN A 219 -6.69 8.92 18.55
C ASN A 219 -5.19 9.11 18.31
N VAL A 220 -4.82 10.26 17.74
CA VAL A 220 -3.42 10.56 17.37
C VAL A 220 -2.46 10.58 18.56
N ASN A 221 -2.95 10.71 19.80
CA ASN A 221 -2.10 10.63 20.99
C ASN A 221 -1.48 9.25 21.17
N ASP A 222 -2.13 8.19 20.68
CA ASP A 222 -1.66 6.82 20.81
C ASP A 222 -0.40 6.55 19.96
N LEU A 223 -0.09 7.46 19.02
CA LEU A 223 1.12 7.41 18.21
C LEU A 223 2.34 8.06 18.91
N MET A 224 2.13 8.80 20.01
CA MET A 224 3.21 9.51 20.70
C MET A 224 4.30 8.59 21.30
N PRO A 225 3.98 7.43 21.90
CA PRO A 225 5.02 6.49 22.36
C PRO A 225 5.95 6.07 21.23
N TYR A 226 5.40 5.75 20.05
CA TYR A 226 6.18 5.41 18.87
C TYR A 226 7.05 6.58 18.40
N ARG A 227 6.47 7.79 18.34
CA ARG A 227 7.19 8.97 17.88
C ARG A 227 8.37 9.34 18.79
N LYS A 228 8.19 9.23 20.11
CA LYS A 228 9.20 9.62 21.10
C LYS A 228 10.34 8.62 21.21
N ASN A 229 10.05 7.33 21.03
CA ASN A 229 11.00 6.26 21.32
C ASN A 229 11.64 5.66 20.06
N LEU A 230 11.03 5.82 18.88
CA LEU A 230 11.58 5.30 17.63
C LEU A 230 12.30 6.39 16.84
N GLY A 231 13.42 6.02 16.22
CA GLY A 231 14.16 6.94 15.36
C GLY A 231 13.32 7.42 14.17
N LYS A 232 13.44 8.69 13.79
CA LYS A 232 12.64 9.34 12.72
C LYS A 232 12.73 8.64 11.36
N ARG A 233 13.81 7.88 11.11
CA ARG A 233 14.03 7.09 9.89
C ARG A 233 13.49 5.66 9.98
N ARG A 234 12.91 5.29 11.12
CA ARG A 234 12.40 3.95 11.44
C ARG A 234 10.87 3.90 11.54
N ILE A 235 10.20 5.02 11.32
CA ILE A 235 8.74 5.11 11.34
C ILE A 235 8.25 6.13 10.31
N TYR A 236 7.31 5.69 9.47
CA TYR A 236 6.63 6.47 8.44
C TYR A 236 5.13 6.52 8.73
N TYR A 237 4.45 7.56 8.25
CA TYR A 237 3.03 7.77 8.51
C TYR A 237 2.28 7.98 7.20
N ASP A 238 1.42 7.03 6.88
CA ASP A 238 0.45 7.07 5.78
C ASP A 238 -0.95 7.33 6.35
N LEU A 239 -1.16 8.57 6.80
CA LEU A 239 -2.37 9.00 7.50
C LEU A 239 -3.10 10.07 6.70
N LEU A 240 -4.40 10.24 6.96
CA LEU A 240 -5.18 11.33 6.36
C LEU A 240 -4.57 12.68 6.75
N GLU A 241 -4.68 13.68 5.85
CA GLU A 241 -4.11 15.01 6.08
C GLU A 241 -4.59 15.67 7.38
N SER A 242 -5.85 15.42 7.76
CA SER A 242 -6.42 15.89 9.02
C SER A 242 -5.75 15.24 10.24
N GLN A 243 -5.53 13.92 10.21
CA GLN A 243 -4.90 13.16 11.28
C GLN A 243 -3.42 13.53 11.42
N ILE A 244 -2.66 13.61 10.33
CA ILE A 244 -1.25 13.98 10.40
C ILE A 244 -1.07 15.43 10.90
N LYS A 245 -1.99 16.34 10.55
CA LYS A 245 -1.98 17.72 11.05
C LYS A 245 -2.23 17.77 12.56
N GLN A 246 -3.22 17.02 13.05
CA GLN A 246 -3.50 16.91 14.49
C GLN A 246 -2.31 16.30 15.23
N PHE A 247 -1.73 15.23 14.68
CA PHE A 247 -0.60 14.54 15.28
C PHE A 247 0.64 15.44 15.39
N LYS A 248 0.97 16.18 14.33
CA LYS A 248 2.07 17.17 14.32
C LYS A 248 1.85 18.35 15.27
N ALA A 249 0.61 18.63 15.66
CA ALA A 249 0.28 19.70 16.60
C ALA A 249 0.42 19.26 18.07
N LEU A 250 0.64 17.97 18.35
CA LEU A 250 0.82 17.49 19.71
C LEU A 250 2.15 17.96 20.32
N ALA A 251 2.11 18.28 21.60
CA ALA A 251 3.31 18.66 22.35
C ALA A 251 4.33 17.49 22.39
N GLY A 252 5.57 17.77 21.99
CA GLY A 252 6.65 16.78 21.96
C GLY A 252 6.65 15.87 20.73
N TYR A 253 6.04 16.30 19.62
CA TYR A 253 6.12 15.61 18.33
C TYR A 253 7.54 15.64 17.72
N ASP A 254 8.36 16.62 18.06
CA ASP A 254 9.62 16.96 17.37
C ASP A 254 10.52 15.77 17.04
#